data_AF-Q9A9N6-F1
#
_entry.id   AF-Q9A9N6-F1
#
_cell.length_a   1.000
_cell.length_b   1.000
_cell.length_c   1.000
_cell.angle_alpha   90.00
_cell.angle_beta   90.00
_cell.angle_gamma   90.00
#
_symmetry.space_group_name_H-M   'P 1'
#
loop_
_entity.id
_entity.type
_entity.pdbx_description
1 polymer ?
#
loop_
_entity_poly.entity_id
_entity_poly.type
_entity_poly.pdbx_seq_one_letter_code
_entity_poly.pdbx_strand_id
1 'polypeptide(L)'
;MHRSMKVCTAVMVLAIASPSLAQDYSQYSDAAIERELAQKADVTMFEMVPMRDGVRLATNVYRPKGAKGPLPTILIKTPYNELSYKVGSSRSALEAIKRGYALVLQNERGRFYSEGDWEILGKPQTDGYDTLSWIAKQAWSNGKVGTRGCSSSAEWQLALAAQNHPAHAAMVPQASGAGIGKVGEFEEQGNWYTGGVPRNLFFVWLYGVDNPLNPQPPKGLDQATIARLAKYNDLAPNKPAVDWPKQIRHLPVADMLKDLGEPTGTFEELISRKGPADPAWRKGGLYHDDAGWGVPALWFNSWYDVSIGPNMALFNHARSVNSDKEASANQYVVVTPSNHCGFNSRVLSGPYKSGDRALGSIDFDAEKEVYAFFDRWLKGDAAAFSASTPPVRYYSMGANAWRESAQWPPQQAKTVRFYLRSGGRANSLNGDGKLSTAAPAADEKADRYVYDPANPVQTIGGGDCCNGGLVIAGAFDQRPIEARDDVLVYTSEPLTEAMEVSGFVRPVLHVSSDAKDTDFAVKLVDVAPDGTAYILGDTIMRARYRDGYDKPKMLTAGAVSVVKPTPITTSNTFLPGHRIRIEITSSNFPKFVRNLNTGGDNEKETKFVVARNAIHHAAGQASYIELPVVPAK
;
A
#
# COMPACT_ATOMS: atom_id res chain seq x y z
N MET A 1 73.18 -46.16 -28.58
CA MET A 1 72.72 -44.77 -28.81
C MET A 1 71.64 -44.77 -29.87
N HIS A 2 70.35 -44.69 -29.49
CA HIS A 2 69.24 -44.05 -30.21
C HIS A 2 67.94 -44.42 -29.48
N ARG A 3 67.14 -43.41 -29.15
CA ARG A 3 65.93 -43.47 -28.32
C ARG A 3 64.78 -44.11 -29.10
N SER A 4 64.15 -45.15 -28.53
CA SER A 4 62.81 -45.61 -28.92
C SER A 4 61.75 -44.92 -28.07
N MET A 5 61.03 -43.97 -28.67
CA MET A 5 59.86 -43.32 -28.09
C MET A 5 58.64 -44.24 -28.24
N LYS A 6 58.00 -44.56 -27.11
CA LYS A 6 56.70 -45.25 -27.06
C LYS A 6 55.60 -44.30 -27.55
N VAL A 7 54.85 -44.76 -28.54
CA VAL A 7 53.60 -44.15 -29.01
C VAL A 7 52.50 -44.49 -28.01
N CYS A 8 51.92 -43.49 -27.35
CA CYS A 8 50.67 -43.60 -26.61
C CYS A 8 49.62 -42.75 -27.33
N THR A 9 48.61 -43.42 -27.85
CA THR A 9 47.46 -42.85 -28.57
C THR A 9 46.60 -42.01 -27.61
N ALA A 10 46.55 -40.70 -27.82
CA ALA A 10 45.58 -39.82 -27.16
C ALA A 10 44.30 -39.77 -28.00
N VAL A 11 43.20 -40.30 -27.46
CA VAL A 11 41.87 -40.18 -28.05
C VAL A 11 41.36 -38.76 -27.78
N MET A 12 41.26 -37.94 -28.83
CA MET A 12 40.66 -36.61 -28.78
C MET A 12 39.14 -36.77 -28.89
N VAL A 13 38.43 -36.70 -27.76
CA VAL A 13 36.97 -36.62 -27.75
C VAL A 13 36.60 -35.18 -28.12
N LEU A 14 36.12 -34.94 -29.34
CA LEU A 14 35.40 -33.71 -29.67
C LEU A 14 34.10 -33.69 -28.86
N ALA A 15 34.07 -32.89 -27.79
CA ALA A 15 32.82 -32.47 -27.21
C ALA A 15 32.12 -31.55 -28.22
N ILE A 16 31.11 -32.07 -28.91
CA ILE A 16 30.17 -31.25 -29.67
C ILE A 16 29.37 -30.47 -28.62
N ALA A 17 29.80 -29.23 -28.33
CA ALA A 17 28.98 -28.30 -27.59
C ALA A 17 27.75 -28.00 -28.45
N SER A 18 26.60 -28.56 -28.09
CA SER A 18 25.31 -28.11 -28.63
C SER A 18 25.22 -26.61 -28.39
N PRO A 19 24.98 -25.78 -29.42
CA PRO A 19 24.75 -24.36 -29.19
C PRO A 19 23.51 -24.27 -28.31
N SER A 20 23.68 -23.79 -27.07
CA SER A 20 22.57 -23.30 -26.28
C SER A 20 21.88 -22.24 -27.12
N LEU A 21 20.67 -22.52 -27.61
CA LEU A 21 19.84 -21.52 -28.26
C LEU A 21 19.71 -20.34 -27.30
N ALA A 22 20.41 -19.25 -27.58
CA ALA A 22 20.20 -17.99 -26.88
C ALA A 22 18.70 -17.69 -27.01
N GLN A 23 18.00 -17.64 -25.88
CA GLN A 23 16.57 -17.36 -25.87
C GLN A 23 16.40 -15.94 -26.45
N ASP A 24 15.77 -15.81 -27.61
CA ASP A 24 15.61 -14.52 -28.27
C ASP A 24 14.64 -13.67 -27.45
N TYR A 25 15.19 -12.74 -26.67
CA TYR A 25 14.40 -11.82 -25.86
C TYR A 25 13.90 -10.61 -26.65
N SER A 26 14.28 -10.47 -27.93
CA SER A 26 13.84 -9.33 -28.77
C SER A 26 12.32 -9.30 -28.96
N GLN A 27 11.65 -10.45 -28.87
CA GLN A 27 10.18 -10.57 -28.88
C GLN A 27 9.50 -9.92 -27.68
N TYR A 28 10.24 -9.61 -26.60
CA TYR A 28 9.73 -8.93 -25.42
C TYR A 28 10.09 -7.43 -25.38
N SER A 29 10.72 -6.91 -26.44
CA SER A 29 11.03 -5.48 -26.57
C SER A 29 9.78 -4.64 -26.87
N ASP A 30 9.86 -3.34 -26.60
CA ASP A 30 8.78 -2.36 -26.88
C ASP A 30 8.37 -2.39 -28.34
N ALA A 31 9.36 -2.39 -29.23
CA ALA A 31 9.14 -2.46 -30.66
C ALA A 31 8.47 -3.78 -31.10
N ALA A 32 8.62 -4.87 -30.33
CA ALA A 32 7.92 -6.13 -30.61
C ALA A 32 6.47 -6.09 -30.12
N ILE A 33 6.21 -5.57 -28.92
CA ILE A 33 4.85 -5.39 -28.39
C ILE A 33 4.05 -4.43 -29.27
N GLU A 34 4.66 -3.31 -29.68
CA GLU A 34 4.03 -2.35 -30.60
C GLU A 34 3.71 -2.97 -31.95
N ARG A 35 4.64 -3.74 -32.54
CA ARG A 35 4.39 -4.48 -33.78
C ARG A 35 3.24 -5.47 -33.64
N GLU A 36 3.19 -6.19 -32.51
CA GLU A 36 2.13 -7.15 -32.26
C GLU A 36 0.77 -6.46 -32.05
N LEU A 37 0.74 -5.35 -31.30
CA LEU A 37 -0.45 -4.51 -31.16
C LEU A 37 -0.90 -3.97 -32.51
N ALA A 38 0.01 -3.45 -33.34
CA ALA A 38 -0.32 -2.97 -34.68
C ALA A 38 -0.91 -4.07 -35.57
N GLN A 39 -0.53 -5.33 -35.39
CA GLN A 39 -1.09 -6.47 -36.11
C GLN A 39 -2.44 -6.93 -35.55
N LYS A 40 -2.66 -6.85 -34.24
CA LYS A 40 -3.80 -7.47 -33.54
C LYS A 40 -4.87 -6.50 -33.07
N ALA A 41 -4.59 -5.21 -33.00
CA ALA A 41 -5.47 -4.22 -32.38
C ALA A 41 -5.80 -3.05 -33.32
N ASP A 42 -7.06 -2.63 -33.30
CA ASP A 42 -7.50 -1.33 -33.79
C ASP A 42 -7.36 -0.32 -32.65
N VAL A 43 -6.47 0.65 -32.82
CA VAL A 43 -6.08 1.59 -31.76
C VAL A 43 -6.53 3.00 -32.12
N THR A 44 -7.31 3.60 -31.22
CA THR A 44 -7.62 5.02 -31.24
C THR A 44 -6.80 5.70 -30.15
N MET A 45 -5.91 6.62 -30.53
CA MET A 45 -5.05 7.33 -29.58
C MET A 45 -5.62 8.72 -29.27
N PHE A 46 -5.47 9.14 -28.02
CA PHE A 46 -5.83 10.47 -27.50
C PHE A 46 -7.24 10.92 -27.87
N GLU A 47 -8.21 10.00 -27.84
CA GLU A 47 -9.63 10.33 -27.91
C GLU A 47 -10.01 11.20 -26.72
N MET A 48 -10.59 12.36 -27.00
CA MET A 48 -10.95 13.37 -26.00
C MET A 48 -12.37 13.11 -25.51
N VAL A 49 -12.51 12.31 -24.46
CA VAL A 49 -13.81 11.85 -23.93
C VAL A 49 -14.46 12.96 -23.09
N PRO A 50 -15.66 13.45 -23.44
CA PRO A 50 -16.30 14.56 -22.73
C PRO A 50 -16.93 14.10 -21.41
N MET A 51 -16.64 14.82 -20.33
CA MET A 51 -17.31 14.72 -19.04
C MET A 51 -18.57 15.60 -19.04
N ARG A 52 -19.44 15.44 -18.04
CA ARG A 52 -20.73 16.17 -17.94
C ARG A 52 -20.58 17.69 -17.81
N ASP A 53 -19.42 18.16 -17.36
CA ASP A 53 -19.09 19.59 -17.22
C ASP A 53 -18.39 20.17 -18.46
N GLY A 54 -18.24 19.36 -19.53
CA GLY A 54 -17.63 19.75 -20.79
C GLY A 54 -16.12 19.61 -20.85
N VAL A 55 -15.45 19.32 -19.73
CA VAL A 55 -14.01 18.97 -19.73
C VAL A 55 -13.80 17.64 -20.43
N ARG A 56 -12.73 17.53 -21.22
CA ARG A 56 -12.43 16.31 -21.97
C ARG A 56 -11.18 15.61 -21.43
N LEU A 57 -11.29 14.30 -21.21
CA LEU A 57 -10.20 13.46 -20.72
C LEU A 57 -9.54 12.69 -21.88
N ALA A 58 -8.22 12.79 -21.98
CA ALA A 58 -7.45 12.09 -22.99
C ALA A 58 -7.47 10.58 -22.74
N THR A 59 -7.79 9.82 -23.79
CA THR A 59 -8.09 8.39 -23.68
C THR A 59 -7.52 7.63 -24.88
N ASN A 60 -6.85 6.49 -24.63
CA ASN A 60 -6.51 5.52 -25.67
C ASN A 60 -7.47 4.34 -25.61
N VAL A 61 -7.96 3.91 -26.77
CA VAL A 61 -8.88 2.79 -26.92
C VAL A 61 -8.23 1.73 -27.79
N TYR A 62 -8.01 0.55 -27.21
CA TYR A 62 -7.47 -0.63 -27.91
C TYR A 62 -8.60 -1.65 -28.08
N ARG A 63 -8.82 -2.12 -29.31
CA ARG A 63 -9.85 -3.13 -29.61
C ARG A 63 -9.27 -4.27 -30.45
N PRO A 64 -9.70 -5.53 -30.29
CA PRO A 64 -9.21 -6.62 -31.13
C PRO A 64 -9.62 -6.42 -32.59
N LYS A 65 -8.66 -6.54 -33.51
CA LYS A 65 -8.91 -6.46 -34.95
C LYS A 65 -9.86 -7.57 -35.40
N GLY A 66 -10.85 -7.19 -36.21
CA GLY A 66 -11.81 -8.15 -36.77
C GLY A 66 -12.74 -8.77 -35.72
N ALA A 67 -12.87 -8.16 -34.54
CA ALA A 67 -13.84 -8.58 -33.54
C ALA A 67 -15.26 -8.67 -34.13
N LYS A 68 -15.95 -9.78 -33.85
CA LYS A 68 -17.33 -10.01 -34.29
C LYS A 68 -18.27 -9.71 -33.11
N GLY A 69 -18.94 -8.57 -33.15
CA GLY A 69 -19.92 -8.16 -32.14
C GLY A 69 -19.33 -7.29 -31.01
N PRO A 70 -20.17 -6.94 -30.02
CA PRO A 70 -19.80 -6.04 -28.94
C PRO A 70 -18.81 -6.68 -27.96
N LEU A 71 -17.89 -5.86 -27.43
CA LEU A 71 -16.75 -6.27 -26.62
C LEU A 71 -16.95 -5.96 -25.14
N PRO A 72 -16.55 -6.86 -24.22
CA PRO A 72 -16.32 -6.49 -22.83
C PRO A 72 -15.16 -5.51 -22.72
N THR A 73 -15.24 -4.55 -21.80
CA THR A 73 -14.24 -3.46 -21.70
C THR A 73 -13.52 -3.47 -20.35
N ILE A 74 -12.20 -3.30 -20.36
CA ILE A 74 -11.41 -3.01 -19.17
C ILE A 74 -11.02 -1.52 -19.18
N LEU A 75 -11.31 -0.79 -18.11
CA LEU A 75 -10.92 0.60 -17.91
C LEU A 75 -9.77 0.69 -16.91
N ILE A 76 -8.69 1.34 -17.33
CA ILE A 76 -7.60 1.80 -16.48
C ILE A 76 -7.57 3.33 -16.54
N LYS A 77 -7.84 3.99 -15.42
CA LYS A 77 -7.72 5.45 -15.29
C LYS A 77 -6.56 5.75 -14.34
N THR A 78 -5.70 6.70 -14.72
CA THR A 78 -4.42 6.90 -14.02
C THR A 78 -3.92 8.35 -14.05
N PRO A 79 -3.31 8.87 -12.96
CA PRO A 79 -2.65 10.17 -12.95
C PRO A 79 -1.25 10.15 -13.60
N TYR A 80 -0.77 8.99 -14.04
CA TYR A 80 0.57 8.79 -14.58
C TYR A 80 0.60 8.89 -16.11
N ASN A 81 1.74 9.26 -16.72
CA ASN A 81 1.83 9.46 -18.17
C ASN A 81 1.85 8.12 -18.92
N GLU A 82 0.70 7.48 -19.09
CA GLU A 82 0.60 6.12 -19.65
C GLU A 82 0.04 6.06 -21.08
N LEU A 83 -0.43 7.19 -21.63
CA LEU A 83 -1.02 7.24 -22.98
C LEU A 83 0.03 7.26 -24.10
N SER A 84 1.27 7.65 -23.80
CA SER A 84 2.39 7.39 -24.70
C SER A 84 2.73 5.90 -24.66
N TYR A 85 3.23 5.33 -25.76
CA TYR A 85 3.62 3.91 -25.77
C TYR A 85 4.69 3.66 -24.70
N LYS A 86 4.31 2.89 -23.68
CA LYS A 86 5.18 2.41 -22.61
C LYS A 86 5.05 0.91 -22.49
N VAL A 87 6.13 0.24 -22.07
CA VAL A 87 6.21 -1.23 -21.96
C VAL A 87 5.02 -1.80 -21.18
N GLY A 88 4.73 -1.19 -20.03
CA GLY A 88 3.70 -1.64 -19.10
C GLY A 88 2.30 -1.53 -19.69
N SER A 89 1.89 -0.32 -20.08
CA SER A 89 0.56 -0.06 -20.66
C SER A 89 0.33 -0.84 -21.95
N SER A 90 1.35 -0.96 -22.81
CA SER A 90 1.28 -1.72 -24.06
C SER A 90 1.13 -3.22 -23.81
N ARG A 91 1.80 -3.77 -22.79
CA ARG A 91 1.65 -5.18 -22.39
C ARG A 91 0.25 -5.46 -21.85
N SER A 92 -0.29 -4.58 -21.00
CA SER A 92 -1.66 -4.69 -20.50
C SER A 92 -2.68 -4.63 -21.63
N ALA A 93 -2.50 -3.72 -22.60
CA ALA A 93 -3.32 -3.66 -23.79
C ALA A 93 -3.27 -4.97 -24.58
N LEU A 94 -2.07 -5.45 -24.89
CA LEU A 94 -1.89 -6.65 -25.69
C LEU A 94 -2.52 -7.89 -25.04
N GLU A 95 -2.39 -8.04 -23.71
CA GLU A 95 -2.98 -9.16 -22.98
C GLU A 95 -4.52 -9.11 -23.01
N ALA A 96 -5.11 -7.91 -22.82
CA ALA A 96 -6.55 -7.72 -22.93
C ALA A 96 -7.05 -8.05 -24.35
N ILE A 97 -6.34 -7.56 -25.38
CA ILE A 97 -6.67 -7.82 -26.78
C ILE A 97 -6.62 -9.32 -27.10
N LYS A 98 -5.57 -10.03 -26.66
CA LYS A 98 -5.42 -11.49 -26.86
C LYS A 98 -6.57 -12.29 -26.25
N ARG A 99 -7.22 -11.75 -25.21
CA ARG A 99 -8.34 -12.37 -24.49
C ARG A 99 -9.71 -11.88 -24.95
N GLY A 100 -9.78 -11.06 -26.00
CA GLY A 100 -11.03 -10.58 -26.58
C GLY A 100 -11.69 -9.44 -25.80
N TYR A 101 -10.92 -8.64 -25.07
CA TYR A 101 -11.38 -7.43 -24.40
C TYR A 101 -11.01 -6.18 -25.21
N ALA A 102 -11.85 -5.14 -25.12
CA ALA A 102 -11.38 -3.78 -25.35
C ALA A 102 -10.64 -3.29 -24.09
N LEU A 103 -9.55 -2.54 -24.27
CA LEU A 103 -8.90 -1.81 -23.18
C LEU A 103 -9.05 -0.30 -23.42
N VAL A 104 -9.56 0.39 -22.42
CA VAL A 104 -9.62 1.85 -22.36
C VAL A 104 -8.62 2.32 -21.31
N LEU A 105 -7.62 3.09 -21.73
CA LEU A 105 -6.63 3.71 -20.86
C LEU A 105 -6.86 5.22 -20.87
N GLN A 106 -7.07 5.83 -19.72
CA GLN A 106 -7.44 7.23 -19.61
C GLN A 106 -6.56 7.96 -18.59
N ASN A 107 -6.14 9.18 -18.93
CA ASN A 107 -5.52 10.06 -17.95
C ASN A 107 -6.55 10.83 -17.15
N GLU A 108 -6.29 10.96 -15.84
CA GLU A 108 -7.11 11.77 -14.95
C GLU A 108 -7.22 13.23 -15.42
N ARG A 109 -8.24 13.93 -14.94
CA ARG A 109 -8.45 15.36 -15.15
C ARG A 109 -7.19 16.17 -14.82
N GLY A 110 -6.88 17.14 -15.67
CA GLY A 110 -5.70 18.02 -15.54
C GLY A 110 -4.35 17.33 -15.72
N ARG A 111 -4.32 16.06 -16.15
CA ARG A 111 -3.08 15.31 -16.38
C ARG A 111 -2.77 15.22 -17.88
N PHE A 112 -1.56 15.65 -18.22
CA PHE A 112 -0.98 15.57 -19.57
C PHE A 112 -1.91 16.19 -20.62
N TYR A 113 -2.57 15.35 -21.42
CA TYR A 113 -3.46 15.80 -22.49
C TYR A 113 -4.93 15.90 -22.05
N SER A 114 -5.27 15.46 -20.84
CA SER A 114 -6.59 15.67 -20.25
C SER A 114 -6.75 17.12 -19.80
N GLU A 115 -7.88 17.73 -20.17
CA GLU A 115 -8.23 19.08 -19.76
C GLU A 115 -8.59 19.16 -18.26
N GLY A 116 -8.72 20.38 -17.74
CA GLY A 116 -9.11 20.67 -16.35
C GLY A 116 -7.92 20.82 -15.40
N ASP A 117 -8.21 20.87 -14.11
CA ASP A 117 -7.22 21.00 -13.04
C ASP A 117 -7.11 19.67 -12.28
N TRP A 118 -5.89 19.31 -11.89
CA TRP A 118 -5.67 18.08 -11.14
C TRP A 118 -5.73 18.33 -9.63
N GLU A 119 -6.39 17.43 -8.92
CA GLU A 119 -6.36 17.27 -7.47
C GLU A 119 -6.18 15.76 -7.22
N ILE A 120 -5.44 15.37 -6.17
CA ILE A 120 -5.36 13.95 -5.80
C ILE A 120 -6.78 13.41 -5.51
N LEU A 121 -7.16 12.34 -6.21
CA LEU A 121 -8.52 11.79 -6.22
C LEU A 121 -9.62 12.74 -6.76
N GLY A 122 -9.19 13.73 -7.56
CA GLY A 122 -9.92 14.44 -8.60
C GLY A 122 -11.38 14.75 -8.29
N LYS A 123 -11.65 15.93 -7.72
CA LYS A 123 -12.98 16.50 -7.86
C LYS A 123 -13.25 16.79 -9.36
N PRO A 124 -14.41 16.42 -9.91
CA PRO A 124 -15.53 15.71 -9.27
C PRO A 124 -15.42 14.17 -9.35
N GLN A 125 -16.00 13.47 -8.37
CA GLN A 125 -16.11 11.99 -8.34
C GLN A 125 -16.80 11.39 -9.58
N THR A 126 -17.42 12.22 -10.42
CA THR A 126 -18.25 11.84 -11.56
C THR A 126 -17.47 11.47 -12.81
N ASP A 127 -16.18 11.78 -12.91
CA ASP A 127 -15.41 11.51 -14.14
C ASP A 127 -15.34 10.01 -14.47
N GLY A 128 -15.24 9.15 -13.45
CA GLY A 128 -15.32 7.71 -13.61
C GLY A 128 -16.69 7.27 -14.13
N TYR A 129 -17.77 7.85 -13.58
CA TYR A 129 -19.15 7.58 -13.99
C TYR A 129 -19.39 7.99 -15.46
N ASP A 130 -18.96 9.18 -15.83
CA ASP A 130 -19.12 9.72 -17.19
C ASP A 130 -18.33 8.90 -18.20
N THR A 131 -17.12 8.46 -17.84
CA THR A 131 -16.31 7.56 -18.67
C THR A 131 -17.00 6.21 -18.86
N LEU A 132 -17.57 5.60 -17.81
CA LEU A 132 -18.35 4.36 -17.94
C LEU A 132 -19.57 4.53 -18.83
N SER A 133 -20.31 5.63 -18.66
CA SER A 133 -21.44 5.99 -19.51
C SER A 133 -21.04 6.19 -20.97
N TRP A 134 -19.87 6.80 -21.23
CA TRP A 134 -19.33 6.98 -22.57
C TRP A 134 -18.95 5.64 -23.20
N ILE A 135 -18.24 4.76 -22.47
CA ILE A 135 -17.87 3.42 -22.92
C ILE A 135 -19.11 2.60 -23.27
N ALA A 136 -20.13 2.60 -22.40
CA ALA A 136 -21.34 1.78 -22.60
C ALA A 136 -22.17 2.20 -23.84
N LYS A 137 -22.03 3.44 -24.31
CA LYS A 137 -22.70 3.95 -25.52
C LYS A 137 -21.97 3.63 -26.82
N GLN A 138 -20.74 3.13 -26.76
CA GLN A 138 -19.97 2.85 -27.95
C GLN A 138 -20.53 1.64 -28.70
N ALA A 139 -20.60 1.71 -30.03
CA ALA A 139 -21.12 0.62 -30.86
C ALA A 139 -20.31 -0.68 -30.72
N TRP A 140 -19.05 -0.58 -30.27
CA TRP A 140 -18.18 -1.72 -30.03
C TRP A 140 -18.29 -2.29 -28.61
N SER A 141 -19.04 -1.69 -27.69
CA SER A 141 -19.12 -2.10 -26.28
C SER A 141 -20.32 -3.00 -26.03
N ASN A 142 -20.17 -4.00 -25.16
CA ASN A 142 -21.29 -4.82 -24.67
C ASN A 142 -21.99 -4.21 -23.43
N GLY A 143 -21.59 -3.00 -23.03
CA GLY A 143 -22.14 -2.31 -21.85
C GLY A 143 -21.62 -2.84 -20.51
N LYS A 144 -20.68 -3.80 -20.49
CA LYS A 144 -20.04 -4.32 -19.27
C LYS A 144 -18.59 -3.88 -19.20
N VAL A 145 -18.28 -3.12 -18.16
CA VAL A 145 -16.96 -2.53 -17.94
C VAL A 145 -16.39 -3.02 -16.61
N GLY A 146 -15.17 -3.53 -16.67
CA GLY A 146 -14.35 -3.87 -15.52
C GLY A 146 -13.33 -2.76 -15.27
N THR A 147 -13.10 -2.36 -14.03
CA THR A 147 -12.03 -1.41 -13.70
C THR A 147 -10.82 -2.13 -13.13
N ARG A 148 -9.62 -1.66 -13.46
CA ARG A 148 -8.36 -2.22 -12.96
C ARG A 148 -7.33 -1.13 -12.76
N GLY A 149 -6.51 -1.27 -11.72
CA GLY A 149 -5.34 -0.44 -11.52
C GLY A 149 -4.64 -0.77 -10.22
N CYS A 150 -3.44 -0.23 -10.04
CA CYS A 150 -2.73 -0.28 -8.77
C CYS A 150 -2.45 1.12 -8.24
N SER A 151 -2.38 1.28 -6.91
CA SER A 151 -2.04 2.55 -6.25
C SER A 151 -3.04 3.63 -6.69
N SER A 152 -2.59 4.83 -7.07
CA SER A 152 -3.46 5.89 -7.57
C SER A 152 -4.27 5.55 -8.82
N SER A 153 -3.91 4.51 -9.58
CA SER A 153 -4.78 4.01 -10.67
C SER A 153 -5.95 3.13 -10.16
N ALA A 154 -5.93 2.78 -8.88
CA ALA A 154 -6.95 1.99 -8.18
C ALA A 154 -7.85 2.83 -7.27
N GLU A 155 -7.30 3.85 -6.64
CA GLU A 155 -7.93 4.59 -5.54
C GLU A 155 -9.29 5.22 -5.92
N TRP A 156 -9.40 5.78 -7.12
CA TRP A 156 -10.65 6.36 -7.62
C TRP A 156 -11.77 5.32 -7.84
N GLN A 157 -11.42 4.03 -7.98
CA GLN A 157 -12.42 2.98 -8.20
C GLN A 157 -13.32 2.82 -6.97
N LEU A 158 -12.83 3.15 -5.77
CA LEU A 158 -13.57 3.00 -4.52
C LEU A 158 -14.78 3.94 -4.48
N ALA A 159 -14.58 5.23 -4.77
CA ALA A 159 -15.67 6.19 -4.86
C ALA A 159 -16.59 5.92 -6.06
N LEU A 160 -16.07 5.37 -7.16
CA LEU A 160 -16.92 4.93 -8.27
C LEU A 160 -17.82 3.75 -7.87
N ALA A 161 -17.30 2.79 -7.11
CA ALA A 161 -18.07 1.64 -6.66
C ALA A 161 -19.29 2.05 -5.82
N ALA A 162 -19.15 3.12 -5.02
CA ALA A 162 -20.25 3.70 -4.26
C ALA A 162 -21.35 4.32 -5.13
N GLN A 163 -21.03 4.75 -6.35
CA GLN A 163 -22.00 5.36 -7.27
C GLN A 163 -22.87 4.32 -8.01
N ASN A 164 -22.55 3.03 -7.87
CA ASN A 164 -23.35 1.92 -8.40
C ASN A 164 -23.76 2.09 -9.89
N HIS A 165 -22.79 2.40 -10.75
CA HIS A 165 -23.06 2.62 -12.17
C HIS A 165 -23.44 1.29 -12.86
N PRO A 166 -24.53 1.22 -13.67
CA PRO A 166 -25.04 -0.04 -14.23
C PRO A 166 -24.08 -0.76 -15.20
N ALA A 167 -23.17 -0.02 -15.84
CA ALA A 167 -22.10 -0.60 -16.67
C ALA A 167 -20.89 -1.13 -15.86
N HIS A 168 -20.75 -0.79 -14.58
CA HIS A 168 -19.61 -1.22 -13.75
C HIS A 168 -19.83 -2.65 -13.26
N ALA A 169 -19.37 -3.61 -14.05
CA ALA A 169 -19.68 -5.02 -13.84
C ALA A 169 -18.75 -5.70 -12.83
N ALA A 170 -17.50 -5.23 -12.73
CA ALA A 170 -16.50 -5.75 -11.81
C ALA A 170 -15.36 -4.75 -11.58
N MET A 171 -14.60 -4.92 -10.51
CA MET A 171 -13.39 -4.14 -10.27
C MET A 171 -12.25 -4.99 -9.70
N VAL A 172 -11.03 -4.57 -10.00
CA VAL A 172 -9.79 -5.15 -9.47
C VAL A 172 -8.94 -4.02 -8.89
N PRO A 173 -9.26 -3.55 -7.67
CA PRO A 173 -8.45 -2.58 -6.95
C PRO A 173 -7.21 -3.25 -6.37
N GLN A 174 -6.02 -2.68 -6.63
CA GLN A 174 -4.76 -3.21 -6.14
C GLN A 174 -4.04 -2.13 -5.32
N ALA A 175 -3.69 -2.40 -4.06
CA ALA A 175 -3.09 -1.42 -3.13
C ALA A 175 -3.76 -0.03 -3.16
N SER A 176 -5.08 0.01 -3.06
CA SER A 176 -5.90 1.22 -3.29
C SER A 176 -6.07 2.13 -2.07
N GLY A 177 -5.20 2.00 -1.06
CA GLY A 177 -5.51 2.55 0.26
C GLY A 177 -5.52 4.07 0.34
N ALA A 178 -4.84 4.79 -0.57
CA ALA A 178 -4.90 6.25 -0.53
C ALA A 178 -6.25 6.80 -1.01
N GLY A 179 -7.14 5.94 -1.54
CA GLY A 179 -8.52 6.25 -1.83
C GLY A 179 -9.46 6.12 -0.61
N ILE A 180 -8.94 5.68 0.53
CA ILE A 180 -9.73 5.38 1.74
C ILE A 180 -9.62 6.54 2.73
N GLY A 181 -10.74 7.21 2.99
CA GLY A 181 -10.85 8.28 3.98
C GLY A 181 -10.98 7.72 5.40
N LYS A 182 -12.20 7.34 5.76
CA LYS A 182 -12.55 6.69 7.03
C LYS A 182 -13.23 5.33 6.79
N VAL A 183 -12.74 4.30 7.46
CA VAL A 183 -13.40 2.99 7.52
C VAL A 183 -13.16 2.31 8.87
N GLY A 184 -14.24 2.13 9.63
CA GLY A 184 -14.18 1.53 10.95
C GLY A 184 -13.23 2.29 11.89
N GLU A 185 -12.21 1.60 12.40
CA GLU A 185 -11.21 2.18 13.31
C GLU A 185 -10.06 2.91 12.57
N PHE A 186 -10.04 2.88 11.24
CA PHE A 186 -9.05 3.57 10.42
C PHE A 186 -9.60 4.90 9.89
N GLU A 187 -9.03 6.01 10.33
CA GLU A 187 -9.32 7.36 9.81
C GLU A 187 -7.99 7.98 9.37
N GLU A 188 -7.42 7.40 8.33
CA GLU A 188 -6.07 7.71 7.82
C GLU A 188 -6.10 8.75 6.69
N GLN A 189 -7.29 9.07 6.17
CA GLN A 189 -7.53 10.13 5.19
C GLN A 189 -6.63 10.06 3.96
N GLY A 190 -6.81 8.99 3.20
CA GLY A 190 -6.06 8.70 2.00
C GLY A 190 -4.61 8.38 2.31
N ASN A 191 -4.39 7.61 3.37
CA ASN A 191 -3.10 7.34 3.96
C ASN A 191 -2.29 8.57 4.40
N TRP A 192 -2.84 9.79 4.40
CA TRP A 192 -2.09 10.97 4.80
C TRP A 192 -1.60 10.87 6.26
N TYR A 193 -2.37 10.20 7.12
CA TYR A 193 -2.04 9.97 8.52
C TYR A 193 -1.94 8.49 8.88
N THR A 194 -1.23 8.20 9.98
CA THR A 194 -1.45 7.01 10.83
C THR A 194 -1.49 7.49 12.27
N GLY A 195 -2.55 7.16 13.01
CA GLY A 195 -2.76 7.64 14.39
C GLY A 195 -2.65 9.16 14.57
N GLY A 196 -3.02 9.91 13.52
CA GLY A 196 -2.95 11.37 13.48
C GLY A 196 -1.55 11.96 13.21
N VAL A 197 -0.56 11.14 12.87
CA VAL A 197 0.78 11.58 12.47
C VAL A 197 0.89 11.60 10.94
N PRO A 198 1.26 12.72 10.30
CA PRO A 198 1.45 12.77 8.85
C PRO A 198 2.52 11.79 8.35
N ARG A 199 2.30 11.20 7.18
CA ARG A 199 3.25 10.31 6.51
C ARG A 199 4.07 11.05 5.45
N ASN A 200 5.39 10.97 5.58
CA ASN A 200 6.35 11.68 4.73
C ASN A 200 6.33 11.21 3.26
N LEU A 201 5.87 9.98 2.98
CA LEU A 201 5.80 9.45 1.62
C LEU A 201 5.02 10.38 0.68
N PHE A 202 3.94 11.00 1.17
CA PHE A 202 3.12 11.87 0.34
C PHE A 202 3.84 13.14 -0.04
N PHE A 203 4.80 13.59 0.77
CA PHE A 203 5.51 14.83 0.50
C PHE A 203 6.45 14.62 -0.69
N VAL A 204 7.10 13.44 -0.71
CA VAL A 204 7.96 13.01 -1.82
C VAL A 204 7.14 12.67 -3.07
N TRP A 205 6.04 11.93 -2.89
CA TRP A 205 5.18 11.54 -4.01
C TRP A 205 4.51 12.74 -4.66
N LEU A 206 3.98 13.69 -3.89
CA LEU A 206 3.38 14.92 -4.42
C LEU A 206 4.42 15.79 -5.10
N TYR A 207 5.66 15.85 -4.62
CA TYR A 207 6.73 16.50 -5.38
C TYR A 207 6.86 15.88 -6.78
N GLY A 208 6.89 14.55 -6.92
CA GLY A 208 7.01 13.90 -8.22
C GLY A 208 5.77 13.97 -9.11
N VAL A 209 4.57 13.98 -8.51
CA VAL A 209 3.30 13.82 -9.24
C VAL A 209 2.55 15.12 -9.41
N ASP A 210 2.42 15.94 -8.37
CA ASP A 210 1.72 17.22 -8.45
C ASP A 210 2.55 18.23 -9.27
N ASN A 211 1.89 18.94 -10.16
CA ASN A 211 2.52 19.96 -10.98
C ASN A 211 1.50 21.04 -11.36
N PRO A 212 1.23 22.01 -10.48
CA PRO A 212 0.30 23.11 -10.76
C PRO A 212 0.79 24.06 -11.87
N LEU A 213 2.04 23.91 -12.33
CA LEU A 213 2.64 24.67 -13.43
C LEU A 213 2.73 23.84 -14.72
N ASN A 214 1.95 22.77 -14.84
CA ASN A 214 2.05 21.88 -15.99
C ASN A 214 1.67 22.59 -17.30
N PRO A 215 2.43 22.35 -18.40
CA PRO A 215 2.05 22.86 -19.71
C PRO A 215 0.77 22.16 -20.17
N GLN A 216 -0.24 22.96 -20.50
CA GLN A 216 -1.53 22.48 -21.00
C GLN A 216 -1.67 22.79 -22.50
N PRO A 217 -2.16 21.84 -23.32
CA PRO A 217 -2.55 22.13 -24.69
C PRO A 217 -3.61 23.24 -24.75
N PRO A 218 -3.66 24.04 -25.83
CA PRO A 218 -4.78 24.95 -26.06
C PRO A 218 -6.12 24.24 -25.97
N LYS A 219 -7.10 24.88 -25.31
CA LYS A 219 -8.46 24.32 -25.18
C LYS A 219 -9.15 24.21 -26.54
N GLY A 220 -10.00 23.19 -26.69
CA GLY A 220 -10.84 23.03 -27.88
C GLY A 220 -10.15 22.45 -29.11
N LEU A 221 -8.89 22.01 -28.99
CA LEU A 221 -8.24 21.27 -30.08
C LEU A 221 -8.99 19.98 -30.41
N ASP A 222 -9.00 19.62 -31.69
CA ASP A 222 -9.53 18.34 -32.15
C ASP A 222 -8.60 17.17 -31.78
N GLN A 223 -9.15 15.96 -31.83
CA GLN A 223 -8.42 14.74 -31.50
C GLN A 223 -7.17 14.56 -32.38
N ALA A 224 -7.28 14.82 -33.68
CA ALA A 224 -6.17 14.61 -34.61
C ALA A 224 -4.98 15.52 -34.30
N THR A 225 -5.25 16.73 -33.82
CA THR A 225 -4.25 17.70 -33.41
C THR A 225 -3.63 17.33 -32.06
N ILE A 226 -4.44 16.90 -31.08
CA ILE A 226 -3.90 16.40 -29.79
C ILE A 226 -3.01 15.17 -30.00
N ALA A 227 -3.49 14.17 -30.73
CA ALA A 227 -2.73 12.95 -31.05
C ALA A 227 -1.43 13.26 -31.81
N ARG A 228 -1.42 14.35 -32.58
CA ARG A 228 -0.24 14.85 -33.26
C ARG A 228 0.74 15.52 -32.29
N LEU A 229 0.25 16.43 -31.43
CA LEU A 229 1.06 17.10 -30.39
C LEU A 229 1.77 16.09 -29.49
N ALA A 230 1.08 15.01 -29.11
CA ALA A 230 1.62 13.94 -28.28
C ALA A 230 2.78 13.16 -28.89
N LYS A 231 3.00 13.24 -30.21
CA LYS A 231 4.15 12.59 -30.86
C LYS A 231 5.47 13.34 -30.69
N TYR A 232 5.41 14.63 -30.36
CA TYR A 232 6.61 15.48 -30.28
C TYR A 232 6.80 16.13 -28.91
N ASN A 233 5.77 16.10 -28.05
CA ASN A 233 5.81 16.72 -26.74
C ASN A 233 5.51 15.66 -25.67
N ASP A 234 6.48 15.44 -24.79
CA ASP A 234 6.23 14.74 -23.53
C ASP A 234 5.83 15.78 -22.48
N LEU A 235 4.60 15.69 -21.96
CA LEU A 235 4.10 16.58 -20.91
C LEU A 235 4.44 16.06 -19.50
N ALA A 236 5.21 14.97 -19.39
CA ALA A 236 5.73 14.52 -18.10
C ALA A 236 6.69 15.57 -17.51
N PRO A 237 6.54 15.91 -16.21
CA PRO A 237 7.45 16.84 -15.57
C PRO A 237 8.85 16.22 -15.44
N ASN A 238 9.87 17.00 -15.72
CA ASN A 238 11.26 16.69 -15.38
C ASN A 238 11.71 17.61 -14.24
N LYS A 239 11.35 17.26 -13.00
CA LYS A 239 11.67 18.05 -11.82
C LYS A 239 13.14 17.87 -11.39
N PRO A 240 13.75 18.88 -10.75
CA PRO A 240 15.08 18.75 -10.17
C PRO A 240 15.20 17.54 -9.23
N ALA A 241 16.37 16.90 -9.23
CA ALA A 241 16.67 15.87 -8.25
C ALA A 241 16.77 16.50 -6.84
N VAL A 242 16.19 15.84 -5.85
CA VAL A 242 16.19 16.28 -4.45
C VAL A 242 17.00 15.30 -3.60
N ASP A 243 17.85 15.84 -2.73
CA ASP A 243 18.46 15.07 -1.63
C ASP A 243 17.42 14.87 -0.54
N TRP A 244 16.55 13.86 -0.71
CA TRP A 244 15.47 13.58 0.21
C TRP A 244 15.93 13.31 1.66
N PRO A 245 17.00 12.53 1.92
CA PRO A 245 17.52 12.35 3.28
C PRO A 245 17.81 13.65 4.01
N LYS A 246 18.28 14.68 3.30
CA LYS A 246 18.48 16.03 3.84
C LYS A 246 17.15 16.80 3.94
N GLN A 247 16.39 16.86 2.86
CA GLN A 247 15.20 17.72 2.76
C GLN A 247 14.10 17.30 3.74
N ILE A 248 13.92 16.00 3.98
CA ILE A 248 12.86 15.49 4.87
C ILE A 248 13.06 15.87 6.35
N ARG A 249 14.21 16.46 6.69
CA ARG A 249 14.50 17.01 8.02
C ARG A 249 14.12 18.49 8.18
N HIS A 250 13.62 19.14 7.12
CA HIS A 250 13.26 20.56 7.10
C HIS A 250 12.26 20.91 8.22
N LEU A 251 12.46 22.07 8.85
CA LEU A 251 11.51 22.68 9.78
C LEU A 251 11.31 24.16 9.43
N PRO A 252 10.06 24.66 9.37
CA PRO A 252 8.83 23.90 9.57
C PRO A 252 8.58 22.95 8.41
N VAL A 253 8.07 21.74 8.68
CA VAL A 253 7.86 20.74 7.61
C VAL A 253 6.84 21.23 6.57
N ALA A 254 5.91 22.09 6.96
CA ALA A 254 4.94 22.72 6.06
C ALA A 254 5.57 23.61 4.96
N ASP A 255 6.81 24.08 5.11
CA ASP A 255 7.51 24.89 4.10
C ASP A 255 8.48 24.05 3.23
N MET A 256 8.51 22.72 3.41
CA MET A 256 9.55 21.87 2.80
C MET A 256 9.56 21.89 1.27
N LEU A 257 8.39 21.85 0.60
CA LEU A 257 8.35 21.89 -0.87
C LEU A 257 8.53 23.31 -1.41
N LYS A 258 8.00 24.30 -0.70
CA LYS A 258 8.24 25.72 -0.98
C LYS A 258 9.74 26.08 -0.99
N ASP A 259 10.52 25.52 -0.08
CA ASP A 259 12.00 25.69 -0.03
C ASP A 259 12.70 25.11 -1.28
N LEU A 260 12.10 24.11 -1.93
CA LEU A 260 12.55 23.59 -3.23
C LEU A 260 12.13 24.47 -4.42
N GLY A 261 11.40 25.56 -4.18
CA GLY A 261 10.87 26.46 -5.21
C GLY A 261 9.53 26.02 -5.80
N GLU A 262 8.86 25.01 -5.21
CA GLU A 262 7.52 24.63 -5.65
C GLU A 262 6.50 25.74 -5.28
N PRO A 263 5.55 26.06 -6.17
CA PRO A 263 4.44 26.93 -5.83
C PRO A 263 3.46 26.21 -4.89
N THR A 264 2.55 26.97 -4.28
CA THR A 264 1.44 26.40 -3.51
C THR A 264 0.62 25.44 -4.37
N GLY A 265 0.44 24.22 -3.88
CA GLY A 265 -0.35 23.17 -4.53
C GLY A 265 -0.99 22.23 -3.51
N THR A 266 -1.15 20.96 -3.91
CA THR A 266 -1.85 19.94 -3.12
C THR A 266 -1.16 19.71 -1.77
N PHE A 267 0.18 19.73 -1.72
CA PHE A 267 0.92 19.52 -0.48
C PHE A 267 0.58 20.59 0.57
N GLU A 268 0.67 21.88 0.20
CA GLU A 268 0.37 23.00 1.10
C GLU A 268 -1.09 22.97 1.57
N GLU A 269 -2.02 22.56 0.69
CA GLU A 269 -3.41 22.36 1.09
C GLU A 269 -3.53 21.26 2.15
N LEU A 270 -3.01 20.06 1.88
CA LEU A 270 -3.19 18.89 2.74
C LEU A 270 -2.46 19.04 4.08
N ILE A 271 -1.22 19.57 4.09
CA ILE A 271 -0.44 19.76 5.33
C ILE A 271 -1.04 20.84 6.23
N SER A 272 -1.87 21.75 5.69
CA SER A 272 -2.54 22.79 6.46
C SER A 272 -3.81 22.32 7.20
N ARG A 273 -4.33 21.13 6.87
CA ARG A 273 -5.55 20.57 7.46
C ARG A 273 -5.35 20.27 8.95
N LYS A 274 -6.38 20.49 9.77
CA LYS A 274 -6.34 20.33 11.23
C LYS A 274 -6.50 18.87 11.67
N GLY A 275 -5.63 18.00 11.16
CA GLY A 275 -5.61 16.57 11.49
C GLY A 275 -6.68 15.75 10.74
N PRO A 276 -6.86 14.47 11.13
CA PRO A 276 -7.73 13.54 10.39
C PRO A 276 -9.22 13.89 10.41
N ALA A 277 -9.70 14.57 11.46
CA ALA A 277 -11.12 14.93 11.58
C ALA A 277 -11.49 16.24 10.85
N ASP A 278 -10.55 16.87 10.13
CA ASP A 278 -10.85 18.08 9.37
C ASP A 278 -11.96 17.81 8.32
N PRO A 279 -13.07 18.57 8.31
CA PRO A 279 -14.17 18.32 7.39
C PRO A 279 -13.77 18.48 5.91
N ALA A 280 -12.63 19.11 5.60
CA ALA A 280 -12.11 19.16 4.24
C ALA A 280 -11.84 17.77 3.64
N TRP A 281 -11.53 16.76 4.46
CA TRP A 281 -11.33 15.38 4.00
C TRP A 281 -12.60 14.72 3.44
N ARG A 282 -13.77 15.26 3.78
CA ARG A 282 -15.07 14.84 3.22
C ARG A 282 -15.35 15.46 1.85
N LYS A 283 -14.53 16.42 1.40
CA LYS A 283 -14.63 17.03 0.08
C LYS A 283 -13.62 16.36 -0.85
N GLY A 284 -14.07 15.56 -1.81
CA GLY A 284 -13.17 14.95 -2.80
C GLY A 284 -13.53 13.51 -3.13
N GLY A 285 -12.58 12.76 -3.68
CA GLY A 285 -12.75 11.37 -4.10
C GLY A 285 -12.44 10.29 -3.06
N LEU A 286 -12.20 10.66 -1.80
CA LEU A 286 -12.01 9.67 -0.73
C LEU A 286 -13.31 8.91 -0.45
N TYR A 287 -13.19 7.59 -0.35
CA TYR A 287 -14.25 6.72 0.12
C TYR A 287 -14.36 6.79 1.65
N HIS A 288 -15.60 6.92 2.15
CA HIS A 288 -15.89 6.85 3.58
C HIS A 288 -16.94 5.75 3.81
N ASP A 289 -16.90 5.13 4.98
CA ASP A 289 -17.76 3.99 5.36
C ASP A 289 -19.26 4.33 5.57
N ASP A 290 -19.65 5.58 5.31
CA ASP A 290 -21.05 5.98 5.15
C ASP A 290 -21.52 5.95 3.69
N ALA A 291 -20.63 5.64 2.74
CA ALA A 291 -20.96 5.41 1.34
C ALA A 291 -21.42 3.96 1.09
N GLY A 292 -22.23 3.77 0.04
CA GLY A 292 -22.59 2.43 -0.42
C GLY A 292 -21.45 1.69 -1.11
N TRP A 293 -21.74 0.47 -1.54
CA TRP A 293 -20.91 -0.36 -2.41
C TRP A 293 -21.78 -1.10 -3.43
N GLY A 294 -21.46 -0.96 -4.72
CA GLY A 294 -22.29 -1.44 -5.83
C GLY A 294 -21.61 -2.42 -6.80
N VAL A 295 -20.36 -2.84 -6.55
CA VAL A 295 -19.57 -3.54 -7.57
C VAL A 295 -18.88 -4.80 -7.02
N PRO A 296 -19.01 -5.97 -7.66
CA PRO A 296 -18.19 -7.15 -7.35
C PRO A 296 -16.68 -6.83 -7.49
N ALA A 297 -15.85 -7.26 -6.54
CA ALA A 297 -14.43 -6.92 -6.56
C ALA A 297 -13.49 -8.08 -6.24
N LEU A 298 -12.35 -8.09 -6.93
CA LEU A 298 -11.18 -8.91 -6.64
C LEU A 298 -10.02 -8.00 -6.21
N TRP A 299 -9.79 -7.91 -4.91
CA TRP A 299 -8.82 -7.04 -4.26
C TRP A 299 -7.44 -7.69 -4.23
N PHE A 300 -6.40 -6.89 -4.45
CA PHE A 300 -5.00 -7.31 -4.26
C PHE A 300 -4.30 -6.39 -3.26
N ASN A 301 -3.87 -6.96 -2.14
CA ASN A 301 -3.18 -6.26 -1.07
C ASN A 301 -1.85 -6.94 -0.72
N SER A 302 -0.97 -6.26 0.00
CA SER A 302 0.30 -6.84 0.46
C SER A 302 0.58 -6.51 1.93
N TRP A 303 1.27 -7.39 2.65
CA TRP A 303 1.57 -7.19 4.07
C TRP A 303 2.50 -6.01 4.34
N TYR A 304 3.44 -5.74 3.43
CA TYR A 304 4.37 -4.62 3.51
C TYR A 304 3.93 -3.44 2.63
N ASP A 305 2.63 -3.34 2.37
CA ASP A 305 2.01 -2.15 1.78
C ASP A 305 1.76 -1.08 2.84
N VAL A 306 1.86 0.20 2.44
CA VAL A 306 1.56 1.36 3.29
C VAL A 306 0.15 1.32 3.92
N SER A 307 -0.79 0.60 3.32
CA SER A 307 -2.22 0.73 3.60
C SER A 307 -2.95 -0.57 3.85
N ILE A 308 -2.22 -1.62 4.23
CA ILE A 308 -2.80 -2.94 4.45
C ILE A 308 -3.97 -2.94 5.44
N GLY A 309 -3.90 -2.16 6.52
CA GLY A 309 -4.98 -2.05 7.51
C GLY A 309 -6.28 -1.49 6.93
N PRO A 310 -6.29 -0.24 6.44
CA PRO A 310 -7.45 0.35 5.80
C PRO A 310 -8.00 -0.49 4.63
N ASN A 311 -7.15 -1.10 3.80
CA ASN A 311 -7.60 -1.95 2.69
C ASN A 311 -8.37 -3.18 3.20
N MET A 312 -7.88 -3.87 4.23
CA MET A 312 -8.57 -5.03 4.79
C MET A 312 -9.86 -4.64 5.53
N ALA A 313 -9.88 -3.47 6.17
CA ALA A 313 -11.09 -2.92 6.78
C ALA A 313 -12.15 -2.56 5.72
N LEU A 314 -11.75 -1.95 4.60
CA LEU A 314 -12.66 -1.64 3.50
C LEU A 314 -13.18 -2.89 2.78
N PHE A 315 -12.34 -3.90 2.57
CA PHE A 315 -12.79 -5.20 2.07
C PHE A 315 -13.91 -5.78 2.95
N ASN A 316 -13.76 -5.72 4.27
CA ASN A 316 -14.79 -6.17 5.20
C ASN A 316 -16.05 -5.30 5.11
N HIS A 317 -15.89 -3.98 5.02
CA HIS A 317 -17.01 -3.06 4.89
C HIS A 317 -17.83 -3.32 3.62
N ALA A 318 -17.17 -3.44 2.45
CA ALA A 318 -17.79 -3.75 1.16
C ALA A 318 -18.62 -5.04 1.18
N ARG A 319 -18.27 -6.01 2.03
CA ARG A 319 -19.05 -7.24 2.24
C ARG A 319 -20.28 -7.07 3.15
N SER A 320 -20.22 -6.10 4.05
CA SER A 320 -21.23 -5.91 5.10
C SER A 320 -22.27 -4.84 4.77
N VAL A 321 -21.90 -3.84 3.96
CA VAL A 321 -22.72 -2.63 3.74
C VAL A 321 -24.04 -2.92 3.03
N ASN A 322 -24.10 -3.95 2.17
CA ASN A 322 -25.33 -4.51 1.59
C ASN A 322 -26.24 -3.50 0.85
N SER A 323 -25.73 -2.34 0.45
CA SER A 323 -26.44 -1.41 -0.45
C SER A 323 -26.73 -2.04 -1.81
N ASP A 324 -25.85 -2.95 -2.25
CA ASP A 324 -26.12 -3.93 -3.30
C ASP A 324 -25.72 -5.32 -2.78
N LYS A 325 -26.68 -6.26 -2.78
CA LYS A 325 -26.51 -7.61 -2.21
C LYS A 325 -25.62 -8.50 -3.07
N GLU A 326 -25.71 -8.37 -4.40
CA GLU A 326 -24.88 -9.17 -5.30
C GLU A 326 -23.42 -8.71 -5.20
N ALA A 327 -23.19 -7.40 -5.22
CA ALA A 327 -21.85 -6.85 -5.02
C ALA A 327 -21.27 -7.28 -3.67
N SER A 328 -22.01 -7.09 -2.57
CA SER A 328 -21.53 -7.42 -1.22
C SER A 328 -21.22 -8.91 -1.03
N ALA A 329 -21.96 -9.79 -1.70
CA ALA A 329 -21.72 -11.23 -1.69
C ALA A 329 -20.50 -11.66 -2.53
N ASN A 330 -20.03 -10.83 -3.46
CA ASN A 330 -18.97 -11.17 -4.43
C ASN A 330 -17.73 -10.28 -4.25
N GLN A 331 -17.20 -10.26 -3.02
CA GLN A 331 -15.93 -9.63 -2.67
C GLN A 331 -14.88 -10.70 -2.36
N TYR A 332 -13.75 -10.64 -3.06
CA TYR A 332 -12.64 -11.59 -2.93
C TYR A 332 -11.33 -10.84 -2.73
N VAL A 333 -10.48 -11.23 -1.79
CA VAL A 333 -9.18 -10.59 -1.57
C VAL A 333 -8.04 -11.59 -1.64
N VAL A 334 -6.96 -11.19 -2.30
CA VAL A 334 -5.66 -11.85 -2.28
C VAL A 334 -4.67 -10.96 -1.54
N VAL A 335 -4.09 -11.47 -0.45
CA VAL A 335 -3.03 -10.77 0.29
C VAL A 335 -1.69 -11.49 0.13
N THR A 336 -0.76 -10.82 -0.52
CA THR A 336 0.58 -11.31 -0.82
C THR A 336 1.59 -10.85 0.25
N PRO A 337 2.75 -11.51 0.39
CA PRO A 337 3.81 -11.00 1.26
C PRO A 337 4.72 -9.98 0.56
N SER A 338 4.30 -9.48 -0.61
CA SER A 338 5.13 -8.60 -1.42
C SER A 338 5.06 -7.14 -0.97
N ASN A 339 5.66 -6.25 -1.76
CA ASN A 339 5.62 -4.81 -1.54
C ASN A 339 4.56 -4.17 -2.45
N HIS A 340 4.35 -2.86 -2.30
CA HIS A 340 3.38 -2.07 -3.06
C HIS A 340 3.37 -2.40 -4.58
N CYS A 341 2.20 -2.76 -5.11
CA CYS A 341 1.97 -3.17 -6.50
C CYS A 341 2.71 -4.44 -7.00
N GLY A 342 3.41 -5.18 -6.14
CA GLY A 342 4.18 -6.38 -6.49
C GLY A 342 3.36 -7.68 -6.50
N PHE A 343 2.17 -7.71 -7.11
CA PHE A 343 1.22 -8.82 -6.96
C PHE A 343 1.41 -9.99 -7.94
N ASN A 344 2.02 -9.72 -9.10
CA ASN A 344 2.32 -10.78 -10.06
C ASN A 344 3.65 -11.42 -9.66
N SER A 345 3.57 -12.63 -9.10
CA SER A 345 4.66 -13.21 -8.34
C SER A 345 5.05 -14.61 -8.82
N ARG A 346 5.14 -14.78 -10.15
CA ARG A 346 5.84 -15.95 -10.71
C ARG A 346 7.32 -15.79 -10.44
N VAL A 347 7.85 -16.54 -9.47
CA VAL A 347 9.27 -16.46 -9.15
C VAL A 347 10.02 -17.34 -10.15
N LEU A 348 10.65 -16.72 -11.15
CA LEU A 348 11.34 -17.44 -12.22
C LEU A 348 12.63 -18.15 -11.74
N SER A 349 13.17 -17.78 -10.58
CA SER A 349 14.28 -18.47 -9.93
C SER A 349 14.45 -18.09 -8.45
N GLY A 350 14.51 -19.07 -7.54
CA GLY A 350 14.82 -18.90 -6.11
C GLY A 350 13.61 -18.59 -5.20
N PRO A 351 13.76 -18.57 -3.86
CA PRO A 351 12.70 -18.14 -2.96
C PRO A 351 12.50 -16.62 -3.04
N TYR A 352 11.25 -16.17 -3.00
CA TYR A 352 10.94 -14.74 -2.88
C TYR A 352 11.49 -14.17 -1.58
N LYS A 353 11.94 -12.92 -1.64
CA LYS A 353 12.41 -12.16 -0.47
C LYS A 353 11.62 -10.86 -0.35
N SER A 354 11.23 -10.53 0.87
CA SER A 354 10.74 -9.20 1.23
C SER A 354 11.66 -8.62 2.29
N GLY A 355 12.38 -7.55 1.97
CA GLY A 355 13.53 -7.12 2.75
C GLY A 355 14.59 -8.24 2.84
N ASP A 356 15.04 -8.52 4.05
CA ASP A 356 16.04 -9.57 4.33
C ASP A 356 15.42 -10.97 4.48
N ARG A 357 14.10 -11.06 4.67
CA ARG A 357 13.42 -12.32 4.96
C ARG A 357 13.13 -13.12 3.69
N ALA A 358 13.63 -14.36 3.65
CA ALA A 358 13.23 -15.34 2.66
C ALA A 358 11.84 -15.91 2.99
N LEU A 359 10.93 -15.84 2.03
CA LEU A 359 9.53 -16.22 2.17
C LEU A 359 9.14 -17.36 1.21
N GLY A 360 10.11 -18.14 0.71
CA GLY A 360 9.81 -19.31 -0.11
C GLY A 360 9.12 -18.99 -1.44
N SER A 361 8.35 -19.95 -1.99
CA SER A 361 7.53 -19.69 -3.17
C SER A 361 6.29 -18.90 -2.77
N ILE A 362 6.03 -17.86 -3.55
CA ILE A 362 4.79 -17.06 -3.49
C ILE A 362 4.04 -17.18 -4.81
N ASP A 363 4.26 -18.29 -5.55
CA ASP A 363 3.72 -18.49 -6.89
C ASP A 363 2.20 -18.35 -6.85
N PHE A 364 1.74 -17.30 -7.54
CA PHE A 364 0.34 -16.98 -7.66
C PHE A 364 0.13 -16.29 -9.01
N ASP A 365 -0.74 -16.86 -9.82
CA ASP A 365 -1.02 -16.33 -11.15
C ASP A 365 -2.10 -15.24 -11.08
N ALA A 366 -1.71 -14.06 -10.60
CA ALA A 366 -2.61 -12.94 -10.41
C ALA A 366 -3.37 -12.56 -11.69
N GLU A 367 -2.68 -12.56 -12.85
CA GLU A 367 -3.33 -12.24 -14.13
C GLU A 367 -4.38 -13.27 -14.51
N LYS A 368 -4.11 -14.57 -14.32
CA LYS A 368 -5.10 -15.61 -14.59
C LYS A 368 -6.36 -15.41 -13.76
N GLU A 369 -6.22 -15.12 -12.46
CA GLU A 369 -7.36 -14.89 -11.56
C GLU A 369 -8.13 -13.62 -11.92
N VAL A 370 -7.43 -12.54 -12.28
CA VAL A 370 -8.04 -11.29 -12.76
C VAL A 370 -8.89 -11.53 -14.02
N TYR A 371 -8.36 -12.23 -15.02
CA TYR A 371 -9.11 -12.48 -16.24
C TYR A 371 -10.23 -13.50 -16.05
N ALA A 372 -10.05 -14.50 -15.18
CA ALA A 372 -11.13 -15.39 -14.78
C ALA A 372 -12.29 -14.61 -14.14
N PHE A 373 -11.98 -13.69 -13.24
CA PHE A 373 -12.96 -12.81 -12.59
C PHE A 373 -13.66 -11.91 -13.62
N PHE A 374 -12.92 -11.31 -14.55
CA PHE A 374 -13.52 -10.53 -15.63
C PHE A 374 -14.34 -11.36 -16.60
N ASP A 375 -13.93 -12.59 -16.96
CA ASP A 375 -14.69 -13.47 -17.85
C ASP A 375 -16.07 -13.78 -17.24
N ARG A 376 -16.13 -14.00 -15.91
CA ARG A 376 -17.41 -14.13 -15.19
C ARG A 376 -18.31 -12.92 -15.35
N TRP A 377 -17.81 -11.73 -15.03
CA TRP A 377 -18.66 -10.54 -14.87
C TRP A 377 -18.90 -9.75 -16.17
N LEU A 378 -17.92 -9.73 -17.07
CA LEU A 378 -17.98 -8.94 -18.29
C LEU A 378 -18.40 -9.77 -19.50
N LYS A 379 -18.14 -11.09 -19.51
CA LYS A 379 -18.56 -12.01 -20.58
C LYS A 379 -19.74 -12.91 -20.19
N GLY A 380 -20.12 -12.95 -18.91
CA GLY A 380 -21.19 -13.80 -18.41
C GLY A 380 -20.81 -15.27 -18.29
N ASP A 381 -19.50 -15.60 -18.31
CA ASP A 381 -19.04 -16.98 -18.12
C ASP A 381 -18.97 -17.32 -16.62
N ALA A 382 -20.10 -17.73 -16.06
CA ALA A 382 -20.21 -18.06 -14.65
C ALA A 382 -19.22 -19.15 -14.18
N ALA A 383 -18.70 -19.98 -15.08
CA ALA A 383 -17.74 -21.04 -14.76
C ALA A 383 -16.29 -20.56 -14.71
N ALA A 384 -15.97 -19.41 -15.33
CA ALA A 384 -14.60 -18.88 -15.38
C ALA A 384 -14.03 -18.56 -13.99
N PHE A 385 -14.89 -18.06 -13.08
CA PHE A 385 -14.53 -17.82 -11.69
C PHE A 385 -15.58 -18.46 -10.78
N SER A 386 -15.18 -19.50 -10.06
CA SER A 386 -16.08 -20.33 -9.27
C SER A 386 -16.75 -19.54 -8.14
N ALA A 387 -18.04 -19.77 -7.92
CA ALA A 387 -18.74 -19.28 -6.73
C ALA A 387 -18.20 -19.93 -5.43
N SER A 388 -17.49 -21.06 -5.53
CA SER A 388 -16.82 -21.72 -4.41
C SER A 388 -15.43 -21.15 -4.12
N THR A 389 -14.95 -20.16 -4.88
CA THR A 389 -13.67 -19.50 -4.59
C THR A 389 -13.74 -18.90 -3.18
N PRO A 390 -12.73 -19.11 -2.33
CA PRO A 390 -12.74 -18.54 -0.99
C PRO A 390 -12.65 -17.01 -1.05
N PRO A 391 -13.49 -16.28 -0.27
CA PRO A 391 -13.46 -14.82 -0.22
C PRO A 391 -12.12 -14.22 0.23
N VAL A 392 -11.32 -14.95 1.01
CA VAL A 392 -10.03 -14.47 1.48
C VAL A 392 -8.97 -15.51 1.16
N ARG A 393 -7.98 -15.13 0.38
CA ARG A 393 -6.73 -15.88 0.17
C ARG A 393 -5.58 -15.01 0.65
N TYR A 394 -4.73 -15.53 1.52
CA TYR A 394 -3.68 -14.73 2.14
C TYR A 394 -2.44 -15.56 2.39
N TYR A 395 -1.28 -14.92 2.31
CA TYR A 395 -0.01 -15.59 2.54
C TYR A 395 0.37 -15.54 4.02
N SER A 396 0.41 -16.68 4.71
CA SER A 396 0.91 -16.73 6.09
C SER A 396 2.43 -16.73 6.08
N MET A 397 3.04 -15.62 6.48
CA MET A 397 4.50 -15.50 6.63
C MET A 397 4.99 -16.42 7.76
N GLY A 398 6.25 -16.82 7.75
CA GLY A 398 6.80 -17.76 8.73
C GLY A 398 6.44 -19.21 8.43
N ALA A 399 5.15 -19.52 8.24
CA ALA A 399 4.73 -20.79 7.62
C ALA A 399 5.07 -20.84 6.13
N ASN A 400 5.21 -19.67 5.49
CA ASN A 400 5.49 -19.49 4.07
C ASN A 400 4.51 -20.29 3.19
N ALA A 401 3.22 -20.10 3.44
CA ALA A 401 2.16 -20.85 2.79
C ALA A 401 0.92 -20.00 2.54
N TRP A 402 0.28 -20.25 1.40
CA TRP A 402 -1.05 -19.72 1.11
C TRP A 402 -2.10 -20.35 2.05
N ARG A 403 -2.98 -19.50 2.55
CA ARG A 403 -4.13 -19.83 3.39
C ARG A 403 -5.41 -19.29 2.76
N GLU A 404 -6.52 -19.88 3.14
CA GLU A 404 -7.85 -19.51 2.66
C GLU A 404 -8.81 -19.37 3.85
N SER A 405 -9.74 -18.41 3.77
CA SER A 405 -10.78 -18.21 4.78
C SER A 405 -12.06 -17.63 4.16
N ALA A 406 -13.17 -17.83 4.86
CA ALA A 406 -14.46 -17.25 4.51
C ALA A 406 -14.58 -15.76 4.88
N GLN A 407 -13.76 -15.29 5.81
CA GLN A 407 -13.79 -13.91 6.34
C GLN A 407 -12.42 -13.45 6.82
N TRP A 408 -12.29 -12.14 7.00
CA TRP A 408 -11.12 -11.53 7.63
C TRP A 408 -11.54 -10.73 8.88
N PRO A 409 -10.84 -10.88 10.02
CA PRO A 409 -9.88 -11.93 10.34
C PRO A 409 -10.49 -13.35 10.20
N PRO A 410 -9.66 -14.40 10.06
CA PRO A 410 -10.16 -15.77 9.98
C PRO A 410 -11.10 -16.10 11.14
N GLN A 411 -12.21 -16.80 10.87
CA GLN A 411 -13.27 -17.05 11.86
C GLN A 411 -12.76 -17.76 13.12
N GLN A 412 -11.74 -18.60 13.00
CA GLN A 412 -11.18 -19.35 14.13
C GLN A 412 -10.24 -18.49 15.00
N ALA A 413 -9.87 -17.28 14.57
CA ALA A 413 -8.97 -16.42 15.32
C ALA A 413 -9.56 -16.04 16.68
N LYS A 414 -8.77 -16.23 17.73
CA LYS A 414 -9.11 -15.86 19.12
C LYS A 414 -8.15 -14.80 19.60
N THR A 415 -8.67 -13.80 20.30
CA THR A 415 -7.84 -12.77 20.92
C THR A 415 -7.04 -13.38 22.07
N VAL A 416 -5.71 -13.31 21.97
CA VAL A 416 -4.78 -13.63 23.06
C VAL A 416 -4.08 -12.34 23.47
N ARG A 417 -4.15 -12.04 24.76
CA ARG A 417 -3.53 -10.83 25.32
C ARG A 417 -2.14 -11.16 25.88
N PHE A 418 -1.15 -10.40 25.45
CA PHE A 418 0.19 -10.39 26.02
C PHE A 418 0.42 -9.04 26.72
N TYR A 419 0.66 -9.09 28.02
CA TYR A 419 1.06 -7.95 28.83
C TYR A 419 2.54 -7.65 28.64
N LEU A 420 2.88 -6.36 28.58
CA LEU A 420 4.24 -5.88 28.71
C LEU A 420 4.63 -5.97 30.19
N ARG A 421 5.84 -6.47 30.47
CA ARG A 421 6.34 -6.65 31.84
C ARG A 421 7.82 -6.29 31.92
N SER A 422 8.25 -5.69 33.01
CA SER A 422 9.65 -5.32 33.22
C SER A 422 9.93 -4.99 34.69
N GLY A 423 11.20 -4.98 35.08
CA GLY A 423 11.67 -4.35 36.31
C GLY A 423 11.85 -2.82 36.22
N GLY A 424 11.35 -2.19 35.15
CA GLY A 424 11.54 -0.77 34.81
C GLY A 424 12.81 -0.51 34.01
N ARG A 425 13.29 -1.51 33.24
CA ARG A 425 14.51 -1.48 32.43
C ARG A 425 14.34 -2.22 31.10
N ALA A 426 13.19 -2.07 30.43
CA ALA A 426 12.97 -2.65 29.10
C ALA A 426 13.74 -1.94 27.97
N ASN A 427 14.53 -0.90 28.28
CA ASN A 427 15.33 -0.16 27.29
C ASN A 427 16.34 -1.05 26.58
N SER A 428 16.32 -1.00 25.25
CA SER A 428 17.16 -1.75 24.33
C SER A 428 17.01 -3.28 24.38
N LEU A 429 17.68 -3.96 23.45
CA LEU A 429 17.80 -5.42 23.38
C LEU A 429 18.42 -6.03 24.65
N ASN A 430 19.16 -5.24 25.43
CA ASN A 430 19.80 -5.68 26.68
C ASN A 430 18.91 -5.47 27.93
N GLY A 431 17.70 -4.95 27.74
CA GLY A 431 16.74 -4.71 28.81
C GLY A 431 16.11 -5.99 29.38
N ASP A 432 15.29 -5.83 30.42
CA ASP A 432 14.56 -6.93 31.06
C ASP A 432 13.08 -7.04 30.65
N GLY A 433 12.71 -6.40 29.54
CA GLY A 433 11.35 -6.38 29.01
C GLY A 433 10.88 -7.75 28.52
N LYS A 434 9.73 -8.18 29.03
CA LYS A 434 9.10 -9.47 28.72
C LYS A 434 7.68 -9.28 28.19
N LEU A 435 7.26 -10.17 27.31
CA LEU A 435 5.85 -10.36 26.96
C LEU A 435 5.32 -11.62 27.62
N SER A 436 4.19 -11.50 28.32
CA SER A 436 3.59 -12.62 29.04
C SER A 436 2.06 -12.59 28.96
N THR A 437 1.43 -13.75 28.92
CA THR A 437 -0.03 -13.86 29.08
C THR A 437 -0.48 -13.71 30.54
N ALA A 438 0.45 -13.84 31.50
CA ALA A 438 0.18 -13.59 32.91
C ALA A 438 0.08 -12.09 33.19
N ALA A 439 -0.97 -11.70 33.92
CA ALA A 439 -1.17 -10.32 34.33
C ALA A 439 0.01 -9.82 35.21
N PRO A 440 0.35 -8.52 35.13
CA PRO A 440 1.44 -7.94 35.90
C PRO A 440 1.06 -7.77 37.39
N ALA A 441 2.08 -7.65 38.25
CA ALA A 441 1.89 -7.33 39.65
C ALA A 441 1.53 -5.84 39.86
N ALA A 442 1.00 -5.49 41.04
CA ALA A 442 0.55 -4.14 41.34
C ALA A 442 1.69 -3.11 41.50
N ASP A 443 2.93 -3.57 41.72
CA ASP A 443 4.11 -2.75 42.00
C ASP A 443 5.17 -2.79 40.89
N GLU A 444 4.83 -3.31 39.70
CA GLU A 444 5.76 -3.29 38.56
C GLU A 444 6.13 -1.84 38.17
N LYS A 445 7.44 -1.60 38.04
CA LYS A 445 7.97 -0.27 37.75
C LYS A 445 7.82 0.05 36.27
N ALA A 446 7.27 1.22 35.95
CA ALA A 446 7.20 1.70 34.58
C ALA A 446 8.59 1.84 33.93
N ASP A 447 8.66 1.53 32.64
CA ASP A 447 9.83 1.75 31.80
C ASP A 447 9.90 3.21 31.35
N ARG A 448 11.09 3.80 31.36
CA ARG A 448 11.30 5.23 31.09
C ARG A 448 12.35 5.42 30.01
N TYR A 449 12.12 6.38 29.12
CA TYR A 449 13.05 6.72 28.05
C TYR A 449 12.96 8.19 27.67
N VAL A 450 13.96 8.66 26.93
CA VAL A 450 14.07 10.04 26.48
C VAL A 450 13.92 10.09 24.98
N TYR A 451 12.93 10.83 24.50
CA TYR A 451 12.74 11.10 23.08
C TYR A 451 13.26 12.51 22.72
N ASP A 452 14.28 12.54 21.87
CA ASP A 452 14.82 13.77 21.29
C ASP A 452 14.46 13.86 19.80
N PRO A 453 13.61 14.84 19.38
CA PRO A 453 13.27 15.04 17.98
C PRO A 453 14.46 15.32 17.06
N ALA A 454 15.64 15.73 17.57
CA ALA A 454 16.87 15.85 16.79
C ALA A 454 17.46 14.49 16.38
N ASN A 455 17.24 13.46 17.18
CA ASN A 455 17.74 12.10 16.97
C ASN A 455 16.60 11.07 17.03
N PRO A 456 15.63 11.14 16.08
CA PRO A 456 14.51 10.19 16.07
C PRO A 456 14.99 8.78 15.73
N VAL A 457 14.27 7.78 16.23
CA VAL A 457 14.46 6.37 15.87
C VAL A 457 14.19 6.18 14.39
N GLN A 458 15.12 5.48 13.74
CA GLN A 458 15.11 5.25 12.31
C GLN A 458 14.03 4.24 11.90
N THR A 459 13.37 4.50 10.79
CA THR A 459 12.55 3.50 10.09
C THR A 459 13.47 2.50 9.39
N ILE A 460 13.28 1.21 9.68
CA ILE A 460 13.94 0.09 9.01
C ILE A 460 12.85 -0.91 8.61
N GLY A 461 12.54 -1.00 7.32
CA GLY A 461 11.49 -1.90 6.84
C GLY A 461 10.07 -1.48 7.21
N GLY A 462 9.20 -2.48 7.35
CA GLY A 462 7.77 -2.29 7.59
C GLY A 462 7.00 -2.02 6.30
N GLY A 463 5.74 -1.65 6.45
CA GLY A 463 4.87 -1.30 5.31
C GLY A 463 5.06 0.14 4.89
N ASP A 464 5.52 0.38 3.66
CA ASP A 464 5.71 1.72 3.10
C ASP A 464 5.74 1.67 1.57
N CYS A 465 5.66 2.81 0.89
CA CYS A 465 5.87 2.94 -0.54
C CYS A 465 6.14 4.39 -0.95
N CYS A 466 6.48 4.60 -2.23
CA CYS A 466 6.38 5.92 -2.89
C CYS A 466 7.14 7.08 -2.22
N ASN A 467 8.16 6.79 -1.41
CA ASN A 467 8.88 7.75 -0.57
C ASN A 467 10.23 8.22 -1.15
N GLY A 468 10.48 7.99 -2.44
CA GLY A 468 11.73 8.38 -3.11
C GLY A 468 12.98 7.61 -2.64
N GLY A 469 12.81 6.43 -2.04
CA GLY A 469 13.91 5.58 -1.56
C GLY A 469 14.38 5.90 -0.14
N LEU A 470 13.65 6.77 0.58
CA LEU A 470 13.93 7.07 1.99
C LEU A 470 13.80 5.85 2.90
N VAL A 471 12.85 4.98 2.61
CA VAL A 471 12.61 3.71 3.33
C VAL A 471 12.38 2.61 2.31
N ILE A 472 13.05 1.49 2.49
CA ILE A 472 12.80 0.27 1.72
C ILE A 472 11.76 -0.56 2.49
N ALA A 473 10.61 -0.83 1.88
CA ALA A 473 9.56 -1.65 2.47
C ALA A 473 9.96 -3.14 2.51
N GLY A 474 9.49 -3.84 3.53
CA GLY A 474 9.71 -5.28 3.71
C GLY A 474 10.15 -5.67 5.11
N ALA A 475 10.46 -6.95 5.28
CA ALA A 475 10.91 -7.53 6.54
C ALA A 475 12.42 -7.36 6.71
N PHE A 476 12.83 -6.36 7.47
CA PHE A 476 14.24 -6.10 7.80
C PHE A 476 14.53 -6.39 9.27
N ASP A 477 15.78 -6.73 9.55
CA ASP A 477 16.26 -6.98 10.90
C ASP A 477 16.25 -5.70 11.76
N GLN A 478 15.53 -5.72 12.88
CA GLN A 478 15.38 -4.58 13.77
C GLN A 478 16.52 -4.43 14.79
N ARG A 479 17.39 -5.44 14.96
CA ARG A 479 18.50 -5.36 15.94
C ARG A 479 19.31 -4.06 15.94
N PRO A 480 19.60 -3.41 14.79
CA PRO A 480 20.31 -2.13 14.78
C PRO A 480 19.61 -1.01 15.56
N ILE A 481 18.28 -0.94 15.54
CA ILE A 481 17.51 0.07 16.29
C ILE A 481 17.17 -0.39 17.70
N GLU A 482 17.02 -1.70 17.92
CA GLU A 482 16.81 -2.28 19.25
C GLU A 482 18.01 -2.03 20.18
N ALA A 483 19.17 -1.64 19.66
CA ALA A 483 20.32 -1.24 20.48
C ALA A 483 20.16 0.14 21.16
N ARG A 484 19.13 0.93 20.79
CA ARG A 484 18.93 2.28 21.31
C ARG A 484 18.21 2.27 22.66
N ASP A 485 18.58 3.22 23.53
CA ASP A 485 17.98 3.38 24.86
C ASP A 485 16.54 3.94 24.80
N ASP A 486 16.18 4.62 23.71
CA ASP A 486 14.83 5.14 23.44
C ASP A 486 13.92 4.16 22.66
N VAL A 487 14.34 2.90 22.59
CA VAL A 487 13.53 1.78 22.07
C VAL A 487 13.36 0.77 23.22
N LEU A 488 12.14 0.64 23.72
CA LEU A 488 11.78 -0.37 24.72
C LEU A 488 11.48 -1.69 24.01
N VAL A 489 12.10 -2.78 24.45
CA VAL A 489 11.99 -4.09 23.82
C VAL A 489 11.35 -5.09 24.80
N TYR A 490 10.19 -5.64 24.42
CA TYR A 490 9.50 -6.67 25.19
C TYR A 490 9.43 -7.95 24.37
N THR A 491 9.97 -9.05 24.90
CA THR A 491 10.07 -10.31 24.15
C THR A 491 9.42 -11.45 24.93
N SER A 492 8.68 -12.34 24.25
CA SER A 492 8.13 -13.55 24.87
C SER A 492 9.24 -14.57 25.18
N GLU A 493 8.92 -15.58 25.99
CA GLU A 493 9.70 -16.83 25.95
C GLU A 493 9.64 -17.46 24.55
N PRO A 494 10.61 -18.31 24.15
CA PRO A 494 10.52 -19.03 22.89
C PRO A 494 9.22 -19.82 22.89
N LEU A 495 8.49 -19.73 21.80
CA LEU A 495 7.27 -20.51 21.66
C LEU A 495 7.64 -21.99 21.59
N THR A 496 6.94 -22.81 22.36
CA THR A 496 7.10 -24.27 22.32
C THR A 496 6.32 -24.90 21.16
N GLU A 497 5.32 -24.20 20.64
CA GLU A 497 4.44 -24.61 19.56
C GLU A 497 4.26 -23.46 18.57
N ALA A 498 3.92 -23.79 17.33
CA ALA A 498 3.66 -22.77 16.31
C ALA A 498 2.42 -21.93 16.68
N MET A 499 2.51 -20.62 16.55
CA MET A 499 1.40 -19.68 16.80
C MET A 499 1.17 -18.83 15.55
N GLU A 500 0.04 -19.05 14.87
CA GLU A 500 -0.38 -18.19 13.76
C GLU A 500 -1.13 -16.97 14.28
N VAL A 501 -0.65 -15.77 13.93
CA VAL A 501 -1.29 -14.49 14.20
C VAL A 501 -1.75 -13.92 12.85
N SER A 502 -3.06 -13.91 12.62
CA SER A 502 -3.67 -13.47 11.36
C SER A 502 -4.87 -12.55 11.65
N GLY A 503 -4.71 -11.26 11.42
CA GLY A 503 -5.76 -10.27 11.68
C GLY A 503 -5.24 -8.88 12.07
N PHE A 504 -6.07 -8.17 12.85
CA PHE A 504 -5.76 -6.86 13.43
C PHE A 504 -5.13 -7.02 14.83
N VAL A 505 -3.83 -6.76 14.95
CA VAL A 505 -3.06 -6.73 16.19
C VAL A 505 -3.24 -5.38 16.86
N ARG A 506 -3.73 -5.38 18.12
CA ARG A 506 -4.13 -4.15 18.81
C ARG A 506 -3.24 -3.84 20.00
N PRO A 507 -2.43 -2.76 19.93
CA PRO A 507 -1.73 -2.23 21.08
C PRO A 507 -2.64 -1.38 21.98
N VAL A 508 -2.54 -1.56 23.29
CA VAL A 508 -3.12 -0.69 24.32
C VAL A 508 -2.02 -0.28 25.28
N LEU A 509 -1.67 1.00 25.28
CA LEU A 509 -0.56 1.53 26.06
C LEU A 509 -1.08 2.47 27.15
N HIS A 510 -0.62 2.24 28.38
CA HIS A 510 -0.70 3.21 29.46
C HIS A 510 0.60 3.99 29.47
N VAL A 511 0.52 5.29 29.24
CA VAL A 511 1.70 6.14 28.98
C VAL A 511 1.67 7.40 29.83
N SER A 512 2.85 7.95 30.12
CA SER A 512 2.96 9.33 30.58
C SER A 512 4.16 10.04 29.93
N SER A 513 4.13 11.36 29.95
CA SER A 513 5.19 12.23 29.44
C SER A 513 5.31 13.48 30.32
N ASP A 514 6.47 14.11 30.34
CA ASP A 514 6.62 15.49 30.85
C ASP A 514 6.28 16.55 29.79
N ALA A 515 6.20 16.16 28.52
CA ALA A 515 5.81 17.02 27.42
C ALA A 515 4.28 17.16 27.32
N LYS A 516 3.84 18.24 26.65
CA LYS A 516 2.40 18.52 26.41
C LYS A 516 1.80 17.61 25.35
N ASP A 517 2.64 17.13 24.43
CA ASP A 517 2.28 16.16 23.41
C ASP A 517 3.52 15.38 23.01
N THR A 518 3.35 14.18 22.49
CA THR A 518 4.41 13.33 21.95
C THR A 518 3.75 12.20 21.15
N ASP A 519 4.54 11.37 20.47
CA ASP A 519 4.02 10.20 19.77
C ASP A 519 4.39 8.91 20.51
N PHE A 520 3.62 7.84 20.28
CA PHE A 520 3.95 6.48 20.72
C PHE A 520 3.83 5.54 19.53
N ALA A 521 4.97 5.00 19.09
CA ALA A 521 5.09 4.04 18.00
C ALA A 521 5.24 2.62 18.56
N VAL A 522 4.63 1.66 17.87
CA VAL A 522 4.68 0.23 18.22
C VAL A 522 5.07 -0.58 17.00
N LYS A 523 5.98 -1.54 17.17
CA LYS A 523 6.33 -2.51 16.13
C LYS A 523 6.08 -3.93 16.62
N LEU A 524 5.58 -4.78 15.72
CA LEU A 524 5.48 -6.21 15.93
C LEU A 524 6.61 -6.91 15.16
N VAL A 525 7.32 -7.80 15.85
CA VAL A 525 8.56 -8.41 15.35
C VAL A 525 8.57 -9.91 15.63
N ASP A 526 9.04 -10.67 14.64
CA ASP A 526 9.29 -12.12 14.71
C ASP A 526 10.80 -12.37 14.91
N VAL A 527 11.17 -12.84 16.10
CA VAL A 527 12.57 -13.12 16.46
C VAL A 527 12.87 -14.58 16.22
N ALA A 528 13.74 -14.85 15.26
CA ALA A 528 14.21 -16.19 14.93
C ALA A 528 15.14 -16.77 16.02
N PRO A 529 15.34 -18.10 16.08
CA PRO A 529 16.22 -18.74 17.05
C PRO A 529 17.69 -18.28 17.00
N ASP A 530 18.14 -17.80 15.84
CA ASP A 530 19.48 -17.21 15.65
C ASP A 530 19.59 -15.74 16.11
N GLY A 531 18.48 -15.19 16.61
CA GLY A 531 18.36 -13.82 17.10
C GLY A 531 17.98 -12.78 16.04
N THR A 532 17.84 -13.14 14.76
CA THR A 532 17.39 -12.20 13.72
C THR A 532 15.97 -11.74 14.01
N ALA A 533 15.70 -10.42 13.97
CA ALA A 533 14.46 -9.83 14.43
C ALA A 533 13.69 -9.17 13.28
N TYR A 534 12.84 -9.93 12.58
CA TYR A 534 12.12 -9.44 11.40
C TYR A 534 10.87 -8.65 11.77
N ILE A 535 10.81 -7.38 11.36
CA ILE A 535 9.59 -6.58 11.47
C ILE A 535 8.45 -7.20 10.65
N LEU A 536 7.26 -7.30 11.27
CA LEU A 536 6.01 -7.74 10.61
C LEU A 536 5.08 -6.58 10.30
N GLY A 537 5.17 -5.49 11.05
CA GLY A 537 4.39 -4.28 10.86
C GLY A 537 4.56 -3.29 12.01
N ASP A 538 4.13 -2.07 11.78
CA ASP A 538 4.30 -0.94 12.69
C ASP A 538 3.09 0.00 12.66
N THR A 539 2.88 0.70 13.78
CA THR A 539 1.85 1.72 13.94
C THR A 539 2.37 2.84 14.84
N ILE A 540 1.68 3.98 14.85
CA ILE A 540 2.00 5.13 15.67
C ILE A 540 0.72 5.86 16.08
N MET A 541 0.75 6.55 17.21
CA MET A 541 -0.31 7.48 17.60
C MET A 541 0.26 8.74 18.23
N ARG A 542 -0.23 9.90 17.78
CA ARG A 542 0.04 11.17 18.44
C ARG A 542 -0.88 11.33 19.65
N ALA A 543 -0.28 11.55 20.82
CA ALA A 543 -0.98 11.46 22.10
C ALA A 543 -2.14 12.45 22.23
N ARG A 544 -2.07 13.61 21.56
CA ARG A 544 -3.20 14.56 21.54
C ARG A 544 -4.49 13.96 20.99
N TYR A 545 -4.43 12.97 20.11
CA TYR A 545 -5.61 12.36 19.48
C TYR A 545 -6.13 11.10 20.20
N ARG A 546 -5.60 10.77 21.39
CA ARG A 546 -5.94 9.54 22.13
C ARG A 546 -7.42 9.34 22.43
N ASP A 547 -8.19 10.43 22.54
CA ASP A 547 -9.62 10.44 22.86
C ASP A 547 -10.51 10.69 21.61
N GLY A 548 -9.91 10.68 20.41
CA GLY A 548 -10.58 10.96 19.13
C GLY A 548 -9.88 12.06 18.33
N TYR A 549 -9.89 11.95 17.00
CA TYR A 549 -9.26 12.93 16.10
C TYR A 549 -9.95 14.30 16.11
N ASP A 550 -11.24 14.34 16.46
CA ASP A 550 -12.06 15.55 16.63
C ASP A 550 -11.91 16.20 18.02
N LYS A 551 -11.22 15.52 18.96
CA LYS A 551 -11.08 15.94 20.36
C LYS A 551 -9.62 15.99 20.79
N PRO A 552 -8.76 16.77 20.11
CA PRO A 552 -7.36 16.87 20.48
C PRO A 552 -7.22 17.42 21.90
N LYS A 553 -6.51 16.70 22.77
CA LYS A 553 -6.30 17.05 24.18
C LYS A 553 -4.84 16.87 24.55
N MET A 554 -4.21 17.89 25.11
CA MET A 554 -2.80 17.77 25.55
C MET A 554 -2.66 16.76 26.70
N LEU A 555 -1.45 16.22 26.86
CA LEU A 555 -1.05 15.46 28.02
C LEU A 555 -0.89 16.38 29.22
N THR A 556 -1.20 15.86 30.41
CA THR A 556 -0.83 16.48 31.68
C THR A 556 0.48 15.85 32.14
N ALA A 557 1.49 16.67 32.42
CA ALA A 557 2.83 16.20 32.78
C ALA A 557 2.78 15.15 33.92
N GLY A 558 3.36 13.97 33.66
CA GLY A 558 3.42 12.84 34.60
C GLY A 558 2.13 12.05 34.79
N ALA A 559 0.97 12.54 34.33
CA ALA A 559 -0.29 11.83 34.44
C ALA A 559 -0.37 10.67 33.44
N VAL A 560 -0.88 9.53 33.90
CA VAL A 560 -1.07 8.34 33.04
C VAL A 560 -2.27 8.55 32.14
N SER A 561 -2.08 8.33 30.84
CA SER A 561 -3.11 8.35 29.80
C SER A 561 -3.12 7.01 29.05
N VAL A 562 -4.26 6.65 28.47
CA VAL A 562 -4.36 5.46 27.60
C VAL A 562 -4.25 5.90 26.16
N VAL A 563 -3.37 5.25 25.40
CA VAL A 563 -3.18 5.47 23.95
C VAL A 563 -3.46 4.14 23.24
N LYS A 564 -4.22 4.21 22.15
CA LYS A 564 -4.65 3.06 21.35
C LYS A 564 -4.30 3.31 19.87
N PRO A 565 -3.04 3.07 19.46
CA PRO A 565 -2.65 3.21 18.07
C PRO A 565 -3.52 2.37 17.14
N THR A 566 -3.62 2.78 15.87
CA THR A 566 -4.37 2.00 14.86
C THR A 566 -3.79 0.58 14.77
N PRO A 567 -4.62 -0.45 14.55
CA PRO A 567 -4.15 -1.82 14.57
C PRO A 567 -3.10 -2.11 13.49
N ILE A 568 -2.11 -2.93 13.84
CA ILE A 568 -1.19 -3.53 12.87
C ILE A 568 -1.94 -4.67 12.17
N THR A 569 -1.88 -4.75 10.84
CA THR A 569 -2.56 -5.80 10.06
C THR A 569 -1.53 -6.72 9.44
N THR A 570 -1.55 -8.01 9.78
CA THR A 570 -0.56 -8.98 9.29
C THR A 570 -1.09 -10.42 9.31
N SER A 571 -0.33 -11.33 8.69
CA SER A 571 -0.43 -12.78 8.87
C SER A 571 0.96 -13.38 9.00
N ASN A 572 1.28 -13.94 10.17
CA ASN A 572 2.54 -14.63 10.44
C ASN A 572 2.35 -15.81 11.38
N THR A 573 2.93 -16.96 11.05
CA THR A 573 3.14 -18.07 11.98
C THR A 573 4.52 -17.93 12.63
N PHE A 574 4.52 -17.60 13.92
CA PHE A 574 5.71 -17.70 14.76
C PHE A 574 5.99 -19.18 15.01
N LEU A 575 7.11 -19.70 14.51
CA LEU A 575 7.47 -21.11 14.59
C LEU A 575 7.99 -21.48 16.00
N PRO A 576 8.02 -22.77 16.37
CA PRO A 576 8.69 -23.20 17.60
C PRO A 576 10.12 -22.67 17.68
N GLY A 577 10.51 -22.19 18.86
CA GLY A 577 11.81 -21.54 19.10
C GLY A 577 11.84 -20.05 18.74
N HIS A 578 10.92 -19.56 17.90
CA HIS A 578 10.79 -18.12 17.66
C HIS A 578 10.19 -17.42 18.88
N ARG A 579 10.34 -16.10 18.94
CA ARG A 579 9.72 -15.26 19.97
C ARG A 579 8.87 -14.17 19.31
N ILE A 580 7.80 -13.80 20.01
CA ILE A 580 7.03 -12.60 19.69
C ILE A 580 7.75 -11.44 20.37
N ARG A 581 8.02 -10.36 19.63
CA ARG A 581 8.61 -9.15 20.17
C ARG A 581 7.78 -7.93 19.83
N ILE A 582 7.72 -7.01 20.79
CA ILE A 582 7.08 -5.72 20.68
C ILE A 582 8.12 -4.67 21.01
N GLU A 583 8.27 -3.71 20.12
CA GLU A 583 9.10 -2.52 20.33
C GLU A 583 8.19 -1.33 20.58
N ILE A 584 8.55 -0.47 21.54
CA ILE A 584 7.88 0.80 21.80
C ILE A 584 8.89 1.93 21.80
N THR A 585 8.55 3.01 21.10
CA THR A 585 9.33 4.25 21.08
C THR A 585 8.41 5.44 20.82
N SER A 586 8.95 6.65 20.64
CA SER A 586 8.20 7.88 20.32
C SER A 586 8.52 8.48 18.97
N SER A 587 9.19 7.71 18.09
CA SER A 587 9.41 8.12 16.70
C SER A 587 9.64 6.92 15.79
N ASN A 588 9.35 7.08 14.51
CA ASN A 588 9.69 6.11 13.46
C ASN A 588 9.90 6.90 12.16
N PHE A 589 11.09 7.50 12.05
CA PHE A 589 11.45 8.50 11.03
C PHE A 589 12.43 7.89 10.01
N PRO A 590 12.27 8.12 8.69
CA PRO A 590 11.44 9.15 8.08
C PRO A 590 10.07 8.66 7.62
N LYS A 591 9.52 7.52 8.05
CA LYS A 591 8.16 7.13 7.65
C LYS A 591 7.09 8.14 8.12
N PHE A 592 7.20 8.57 9.38
CA PHE A 592 6.29 9.51 10.01
C PHE A 592 6.97 10.84 10.31
N VAL A 593 6.21 11.95 10.23
CA VAL A 593 6.66 13.26 10.70
C VAL A 593 6.91 13.20 12.21
N ARG A 594 8.11 13.62 12.63
CA ARG A 594 8.49 13.68 14.04
C ARG A 594 7.63 14.66 14.83
N ASN A 595 7.15 14.25 16.01
CA ASN A 595 6.59 15.18 16.98
C ASN A 595 7.69 16.04 17.60
N LEU A 596 7.46 17.35 17.72
CA LEU A 596 8.40 18.31 18.29
C LEU A 596 8.18 18.50 19.81
N ASN A 597 7.19 17.81 20.37
CA ASN A 597 6.84 17.68 21.79
C ASN A 597 6.35 18.98 22.48
N THR A 598 6.10 20.04 21.72
CA THR A 598 5.72 21.38 22.21
C THR A 598 4.23 21.47 22.60
N GLY A 599 3.38 20.63 22.00
CA GLY A 599 1.92 20.78 22.01
C GLY A 599 1.37 21.84 21.04
N GLY A 600 2.23 22.45 20.22
CA GLY A 600 1.84 23.46 19.23
C GLY A 600 1.33 22.88 17.91
N ASP A 601 1.29 23.73 16.89
CA ASP A 601 1.05 23.35 15.49
C ASP A 601 2.34 22.72 14.94
N ASN A 602 2.47 21.41 15.15
CA ASN A 602 3.71 20.65 14.99
C ASN A 602 4.32 20.84 13.59
N GLU A 603 3.48 20.93 12.57
CA GLU A 603 3.89 21.03 11.17
C GLU A 603 4.45 22.43 10.81
N LYS A 604 4.15 23.46 11.61
CA LYS A 604 4.58 24.86 11.44
C LYS A 604 5.69 25.29 12.39
N GLU A 605 6.13 24.40 13.27
CA GLU A 605 7.11 24.72 14.30
C GLU A 605 8.55 24.49 13.84
N THR A 606 9.46 25.30 14.38
CA THR A 606 10.90 25.25 14.12
C THR A 606 11.73 24.85 15.33
N LYS A 607 11.09 24.78 16.50
CA LYS A 607 11.72 24.45 17.78
C LYS A 607 11.07 23.19 18.33
N PHE A 608 11.89 22.37 18.99
CA PHE A 608 11.44 21.14 19.63
C PHE A 608 11.95 21.07 21.06
N VAL A 609 11.28 20.27 21.87
CA VAL A 609 11.69 19.96 23.24
C VAL A 609 11.92 18.46 23.38
N VAL A 610 12.84 18.09 24.26
CA VAL A 610 13.07 16.69 24.62
C VAL A 610 11.95 16.23 25.56
N ALA A 611 11.35 15.07 25.26
CA ALA A 611 10.29 14.48 26.10
C ALA A 611 10.84 13.30 26.90
N ARG A 612 10.43 13.19 28.16
CA ARG A 612 10.70 12.04 29.04
C ARG A 612 9.44 11.22 29.15
N ASN A 613 9.41 10.13 28.42
CA ASN A 613 8.25 9.28 28.25
C ASN A 613 8.34 8.03 29.14
N ALA A 614 7.19 7.48 29.51
CA ALA A 614 7.12 6.25 30.28
C ALA A 614 5.99 5.34 29.79
N ILE A 615 6.25 4.03 29.81
CA ILE A 615 5.25 2.97 29.59
C ILE A 615 4.96 2.31 30.93
N HIS A 616 3.68 2.35 31.33
CA HIS A 616 3.20 1.78 32.58
C HIS A 616 2.69 0.36 32.32
N HIS A 617 2.99 -0.53 33.24
CA HIS A 617 2.54 -1.92 33.14
C HIS A 617 2.21 -2.54 34.51
N ALA A 618 2.04 -1.74 35.56
CA ALA A 618 1.51 -2.24 36.84
C ALA A 618 0.04 -2.69 36.72
N ALA A 619 -0.42 -3.54 37.65
CA ALA A 619 -1.84 -3.90 37.72
C ALA A 619 -2.73 -2.65 37.82
N GLY A 620 -3.81 -2.59 37.02
CA GLY A 620 -4.67 -1.41 36.88
C GLY A 620 -4.19 -0.36 35.87
N GLN A 621 -2.93 -0.43 35.44
CA GLN A 621 -2.33 0.39 34.38
C GLN A 621 -1.51 -0.47 33.40
N ALA A 622 -1.99 -1.69 33.14
CA ALA A 622 -1.25 -2.68 32.38
C ALA A 622 -1.27 -2.33 30.88
N SER A 623 -0.11 -2.06 30.29
CA SER A 623 0.05 -2.04 28.83
C SER A 623 0.05 -3.46 28.26
N TYR A 624 -0.61 -3.68 27.13
CA TYR A 624 -0.72 -4.99 26.52
C TYR A 624 -0.94 -4.92 25.00
N ILE A 625 -0.67 -6.04 24.34
CA ILE A 625 -0.97 -6.28 22.93
C ILE A 625 -2.00 -7.41 22.83
N GLU A 626 -3.02 -7.20 22.02
CA GLU A 626 -4.00 -8.23 21.66
C GLU A 626 -3.66 -8.81 20.27
N LEU A 627 -3.39 -10.11 20.25
CA LEU A 627 -3.03 -10.86 19.05
C LEU A 627 -4.23 -11.72 18.59
N PRO A 628 -4.63 -11.64 17.31
CA PRO A 628 -5.62 -12.55 16.73
C PRO A 628 -4.98 -13.90 16.39
N VAL A 629 -4.97 -14.82 17.36
CA VAL A 629 -4.33 -16.13 17.23
C VAL A 629 -5.26 -17.12 16.57
N VAL A 630 -4.86 -17.68 15.42
CA VAL A 630 -5.55 -18.79 14.76
C VAL A 630 -5.07 -20.10 15.41
N PRO A 631 -5.98 -20.90 16.01
CA PRO A 631 -5.62 -22.19 16.57
C PRO A 631 -4.99 -23.10 15.53
N ALA A 632 -3.97 -23.88 15.94
CA ALA A 632 -3.45 -24.97 15.13
C ALA A 632 -4.60 -25.96 14.81
N LYS A 633 -4.62 -26.47 13.57
CA LYS A 633 -5.56 -27.50 13.14
C LYS A 633 -5.20 -28.86 13.72
#